data_AF-A0A7J8T471-F1
#
_entry.id   AF-A0A7J8T471-F1
#
_cell.length_a   1.000
_cell.length_b   1.000
_cell.length_c   1.000
_cell.angle_alpha   90.00
_cell.angle_beta   90.00
_cell.angle_gamma   90.00
#
_symmetry.space_group_name_H-M   'P 1'
#
loop_
_entity.id
_entity.type
_entity.pdbx_description
1 polymer ?
#
loop_
_entity_poly.entity_id
_entity_poly.type
_entity_poly.pdbx_seq_one_letter_code
_entity_poly.pdbx_strand_id
1 'polypeptide(L)' 'MMSGDKDRLSLAAFAIPVEGTIIKAPRELIDEQHPQLYKDFNFMDFFLFAFSDPAKHIDSGEQLQAFASLSPPISN' A
#
# COMPACT_ATOMS: atom_id res chain seq x y z
N MET A 1 2.53 20.23 2.19
CA MET A 1 1.42 21.18 2.45
C MET A 1 1.18 21.96 1.16
N MET A 2 -0.07 22.27 0.83
CA MET A 2 -0.35 23.22 -0.25
C MET A 2 0.31 24.56 0.09
N SER A 3 1.00 25.20 -0.85
CA SER A 3 1.72 26.46 -0.66
C SER A 3 1.40 27.46 -1.76
N GLY A 4 1.36 28.75 -1.42
CA GLY A 4 1.20 29.85 -2.37
C GLY A 4 -0.01 30.75 -2.05
N ASP A 5 -0.04 31.91 -2.69
CA ASP A 5 -0.95 33.01 -2.35
C ASP A 5 -2.26 33.00 -3.15
N LYS A 6 -2.55 31.90 -3.86
CA LYS A 6 -3.72 31.77 -4.74
C LYS A 6 -4.51 30.52 -4.41
N ASP A 7 -5.83 30.61 -4.62
CA ASP A 7 -6.72 29.46 -4.51
C ASP A 7 -6.31 28.36 -5.48
N ARG A 8 -6.23 27.13 -4.97
CA ARG A 8 -6.08 25.93 -5.79
C ARG A 8 -7.33 25.08 -5.71
N LEU A 9 -8.00 24.97 -6.85
CA LEU A 9 -9.10 24.05 -7.06
C LEU A 9 -8.56 22.77 -7.74
N SER A 10 -8.91 21.60 -7.20
CA SER A 10 -8.57 20.31 -7.83
C SER A 10 -9.68 19.30 -7.60
N LEU A 11 -9.91 18.45 -8.59
CA LEU A 11 -10.81 17.30 -8.53
C LEU A 11 -9.98 16.03 -8.80
N ALA A 12 -10.20 15.00 -8.00
CA ALA A 12 -9.56 13.70 -8.19
C ALA A 12 -10.62 12.59 -8.12
N ALA A 13 -10.46 11.59 -8.96
CA ALA A 13 -11.22 10.35 -8.94
C ALA A 13 -10.23 9.20 -8.92
N PHE A 14 -10.43 8.24 -8.01
CA PHE A 14 -9.57 7.09 -7.83
C PHE A 14 -10.36 5.81 -8.09
N ALA A 15 -9.82 4.92 -8.90
CA ALA A 15 -10.33 3.56 -9.01
C ALA A 15 -9.79 2.76 -7.81
N ILE A 16 -10.70 2.15 -7.04
CA ILE A 16 -10.35 1.26 -5.93
C ILE A 16 -10.86 -0.15 -6.21
N PRO A 17 -10.18 -1.19 -5.71
CA PRO A 17 -10.67 -2.57 -5.78
C PRO A 17 -12.07 -2.71 -5.20
N VAL A 18 -12.87 -3.63 -5.77
CA VAL A 18 -14.18 -3.99 -5.23
C VAL A 18 -14.00 -4.60 -3.83
N GLU A 19 -14.95 -4.36 -2.93
CA GLU A 19 -14.95 -4.96 -1.59
C GLU A 19 -14.74 -6.48 -1.65
N GLY A 20 -13.89 -7.00 -0.76
CA GLY A 20 -13.52 -8.42 -0.76
C GLY A 20 -12.44 -8.82 -1.77
N THR A 21 -11.93 -7.90 -2.59
CA THR A 21 -10.83 -8.20 -3.51
C THR A 21 -9.55 -8.56 -2.74
N ILE A 22 -9.00 -9.73 -3.06
CA ILE A 22 -7.66 -10.12 -2.64
C ILE A 22 -6.63 -9.57 -3.62
N ILE A 23 -5.79 -8.65 -3.14
CA ILE A 23 -4.61 -8.16 -3.83
C ILE A 23 -3.53 -9.23 -3.75
N LYS A 24 -2.97 -9.55 -4.92
CA LYS A 24 -1.93 -10.55 -5.10
C LYS A 24 -0.99 -10.11 -6.22
N ALA A 25 0.28 -10.52 -6.12
CA ALA A 25 1.21 -10.34 -7.23
C ALA A 25 0.80 -11.28 -8.39
N PRO A 26 0.75 -10.77 -9.64
CA PRO A 26 0.58 -11.62 -10.81
C PRO A 26 1.70 -12.66 -10.89
N ARG A 27 1.36 -13.91 -11.23
CA ARG A 27 2.31 -15.04 -11.17
C ARG A 27 3.45 -14.88 -12.17
N GLU A 28 3.16 -14.27 -13.32
CA GLU A 28 4.10 -13.95 -14.37
C GLU A 28 5.15 -12.89 -13.97
N LEU A 29 4.95 -12.19 -12.85
CA LEU A 29 5.90 -11.23 -12.28
C LEU A 29 6.70 -11.80 -11.10
N ILE A 30 6.51 -13.08 -10.77
CA ILE A 30 7.23 -13.76 -9.70
C ILE A 30 8.15 -14.80 -10.33
N ASP A 31 9.45 -14.63 -10.13
CA ASP A 31 10.48 -15.54 -10.61
C ASP A 31 11.65 -15.65 -9.61
N GLU A 32 12.71 -16.37 -9.97
CA GLU A 32 13.88 -16.56 -9.12
C GLU A 32 14.67 -15.27 -8.84
N GLN A 33 14.64 -14.31 -9.77
CA GLN A 33 15.30 -13.01 -9.65
C GLN A 33 14.38 -11.98 -8.96
N HIS A 34 13.06 -12.14 -9.09
CA HIS A 34 12.02 -11.26 -8.56
C HIS A 34 11.06 -12.06 -7.67
N PRO A 35 11.47 -12.44 -6.45
CA PRO A 35 10.60 -13.18 -5.55
C PRO A 35 9.44 -12.31 -5.07
N GLN A 36 8.36 -12.96 -4.66
CA GLN A 36 7.21 -12.30 -4.05
C GLN A 36 7.64 -11.56 -2.77
N LEU A 37 7.33 -10.26 -2.69
CA LEU A 37 7.71 -9.38 -1.57
C LEU A 37 6.61 -9.25 -0.50
N TYR A 38 5.36 -9.37 -0.93
CA TYR A 38 4.19 -9.13 -0.09
C TYR A 38 3.27 -10.36 -0.08
N LYS A 39 2.68 -10.68 1.06
CA LYS A 39 1.62 -11.70 1.15
C LYS A 39 0.39 -11.24 0.37
N ASP A 40 -0.43 -12.18 -0.08
CA ASP A 40 -1.76 -11.85 -0.60
C ASP A 40 -2.62 -11.27 0.54
N PHE A 41 -3.38 -10.21 0.26
CA PHE A 41 -4.16 -9.53 1.30
C PHE A 41 -5.49 -8.95 0.78
N ASN A 42 -6.47 -8.80 1.67
CA ASN A 42 -7.72 -8.10 1.33
C ASN A 42 -7.48 -6.58 1.28
N PHE A 43 -7.90 -5.94 0.19
CA PHE A 43 -7.71 -4.49 0.01
C PHE A 43 -8.31 -3.66 1.16
N MET A 44 -9.51 -4.02 1.65
CA MET A 44 -10.16 -3.26 2.71
C MET A 44 -9.44 -3.37 4.06
N ASP A 45 -8.81 -4.51 4.34
CA ASP A 45 -8.00 -4.67 5.55
C ASP A 45 -6.77 -3.74 5.51
N PHE A 46 -6.10 -3.66 4.35
CA PHE A 46 -5.01 -2.70 4.14
C PHE A 46 -5.49 -1.25 4.23
N PHE A 47 -6.62 -0.94 3.58
CA PHE A 47 -7.19 0.40 3.58
C PHE A 47 -7.51 0.87 5.00
N LEU A 48 -8.17 0.03 5.81
CA LEU A 48 -8.47 0.34 7.21
C LEU A 48 -7.19 0.47 8.04
N PHE A 49 -6.19 -0.38 7.82
CA PHE A 49 -4.88 -0.24 8.46
C PHE A 49 -4.21 1.09 8.12
N ALA A 50 -4.14 1.47 6.84
CA ALA A 50 -3.46 2.68 6.36
C ALA A 50 -4.00 3.98 6.98
N PHE A 51 -5.27 4.00 7.39
CA PHE A 51 -5.92 5.13 8.06
C PHE A 51 -6.12 4.93 9.58
N SER A 52 -5.62 3.83 10.15
CA SER A 52 -5.71 3.53 11.58
C SER A 52 -4.68 4.29 12.42
N ASP A 53 -4.94 4.41 13.73
CA ASP A 53 -4.01 5.05 14.68
C ASP A 53 -2.58 4.46 14.65
N PRO A 54 -2.37 3.13 14.63
CA PRO A 54 -1.04 2.54 14.52
C PRO A 54 -0.26 2.98 13.28
N ALA A 55 -0.94 3.22 12.15
CA ALA A 55 -0.29 3.58 10.89
C ALA A 55 -0.02 5.08 10.74
N LYS A 56 -0.52 5.93 11.64
CA LYS A 56 -0.31 7.40 11.60
C LYS A 56 1.15 7.81 11.68
N HIS A 57 1.99 6.96 12.28
CA HIS A 57 3.42 7.20 12.46
C HIS A 57 4.28 6.52 11.39
N ILE A 58 3.67 5.80 10.44
CA ILE A 58 4.35 5.13 9.34
C ILE A 58 4.22 6.02 8.12
N ASP A 59 5.31 6.24 7.40
CA ASP A 59 5.25 6.96 6.12
C ASP A 59 4.28 6.25 5.17
N SER A 60 3.47 7.01 4.44
CA SER A 60 2.45 6.43 3.54
C SER A 60 3.04 5.45 2.51
N GLY A 61 4.29 5.67 2.06
CA GLY A 61 5.00 4.76 1.17
C GLY A 61 5.46 3.46 1.83
N GLU A 62 5.56 3.43 3.16
CA GLU A 62 5.99 2.28 3.95
C GLU A 62 4.81 1.46 4.53
N GLN A 63 3.58 1.97 4.46
CA GLN A 63 2.41 1.30 5.02
C GLN A 63 2.15 -0.07 4.40
N LEU A 64 2.36 -0.24 3.09
CA LEU A 64 2.22 -1.54 2.43
C LEU A 64 3.26 -2.55 2.95
N GLN A 65 4.50 -2.09 3.16
CA GLN A 65 5.56 -2.90 3.76
C GLN A 65 5.18 -3.32 5.18
N ALA A 66 4.72 -2.39 6.01
CA ALA A 66 4.31 -2.66 7.39
C ALA A 66 3.14 -3.66 7.46
N PHE A 67 2.21 -3.60 6.51
CA PHE A 67 1.01 -4.44 6.51
C PHE A 67 1.22 -5.83 5.90
N ALA A 68 1.91 -5.89 4.75
CA ALA A 68 1.91 -7.05 3.88
C ALA A 68 3.28 -7.71 3.69
N SER A 69 4.38 -7.17 4.23
CA SER A 69 5.70 -7.78 4.02
C SER A 69 5.78 -9.22 4.53
N LEU A 70 6.46 -10.06 3.76
CA LEU A 70 6.75 -11.44 4.10
C LEU A 70 7.98 -11.51 5.04
N SER A 71 7.86 -11.00 6.28
CA SER A 71 8.94 -10.92 7.29
C SER A 71 10.19 -10.11 6.81
N PRO A 72 11.06 -9.58 7.70
CA PRO A 72 11.98 -8.52 7.28
C PRO A 72 13.05 -9.07 6.32
N PRO A 73 13.60 -8.23 5.42
CA PRO A 73 14.77 -8.61 4.65
C PRO A 73 15.82 -9.11 5.62
N ILE A 74 16.41 -10.28 5.33
CA ILE A 74 17.56 -10.78 6.05
C ILE A 74 18.57 -9.63 6.11
N SER A 75 18.85 -9.13 7.32
CA SER A 75 19.94 -8.17 7.51
C SER A 75 21.21 -8.86 7.07
N ASN A 76 21.85 -8.34 6.01
CA ASN A 76 23.26 -8.60 5.75
C ASN A 76 24.12 -7.70 6.64
#